data_AF-A0A2G9V2H5-F1
#
_entry.id   AF-A0A2G9V2H5-F1
#
_cell.length_a   1.000
_cell.length_b   1.000
_cell.length_c   1.000
_cell.angle_alpha   90.00
_cell.angle_beta   90.00
_cell.angle_gamma   90.00
#
_symmetry.space_group_name_H-M   'P 1'
#
loop_
_entity.id
_entity.type
_entity.pdbx_description
1 polymer ?
#
loop_
_entity_poly.entity_id
_entity_poly.type
_entity_poly.pdbx_seq_one_letter_code
_entity_poly.pdbx_strand_id
1 'polypeptide(L)'
;MSDRSRRYNETAAINSLEYLLKVYIEPPSDFEELIKSFVEKSWTGLRQRINGWISGAANPSFPVMGSKGFKMALEKAVDRLNTAIKPCATDEEDHGEPMELGTEEQSTSKTLDEEHSERVYEWTITAKRKTTPQ
;
A
#
# COMPACT_ATOMS: atom_id res chain seq x y z
N MET A 1 16.24 -3.75 -20.44
CA MET A 1 16.83 -4.33 -19.21
C MET A 1 17.22 -5.78 -19.45
N SER A 2 18.29 -6.27 -18.81
CA SER A 2 18.71 -7.67 -18.92
C SER A 2 17.80 -8.60 -18.12
N ASP A 3 17.76 -9.88 -18.48
CA ASP A 3 17.00 -10.93 -17.75
C ASP A 3 17.42 -11.03 -16.29
N ARG A 4 18.72 -10.85 -16.01
CA ARG A 4 19.25 -10.83 -14.65
C ARG A 4 18.63 -9.70 -13.82
N SER A 5 18.49 -8.51 -14.40
CA SER A 5 17.87 -7.36 -13.72
C SER A 5 16.38 -7.59 -13.44
N ARG A 6 15.65 -8.21 -14.37
CA ARG A 6 14.22 -8.49 -14.20
C ARG A 6 13.97 -9.54 -13.11
N ARG A 7 14.78 -10.61 -13.06
CA ARG A 7 14.73 -11.61 -11.99
C ARG A 7 15.09 -11.01 -10.64
N TYR A 8 16.09 -10.13 -10.59
CA TYR A 8 16.43 -9.42 -9.37
C TYR A 8 15.24 -8.61 -8.84
N ASN A 9 14.52 -7.89 -9.71
CA ASN A 9 13.33 -7.14 -9.31
C ASN A 9 12.23 -8.03 -8.73
N GLU A 10 12.03 -9.24 -9.28
CA GLU A 10 11.10 -10.22 -8.69
C GLU A 10 11.51 -10.62 -7.27
N THR A 11 12.78 -10.95 -7.07
CA THR A 11 13.32 -11.28 -5.74
C THR A 11 13.20 -10.10 -4.78
N ALA A 12 13.55 -8.89 -5.23
CA ALA A 12 13.47 -7.68 -4.41
C ALA A 12 12.03 -7.34 -4.00
N ALA A 13 11.06 -7.56 -4.89
CA ALA A 13 9.64 -7.36 -4.58
C ALA A 13 9.16 -8.34 -3.49
N ILE A 14 9.51 -9.63 -3.60
CA ILE A 14 9.16 -10.62 -2.57
C ILE A 14 9.82 -10.29 -1.24
N ASN A 15 11.13 -10.01 -1.24
CA ASN A 15 11.85 -9.66 -0.01
C ASN A 15 11.28 -8.40 0.65
N SER A 16 10.81 -7.43 -0.14
CA SER A 16 10.16 -6.22 0.39
C SER A 16 8.85 -6.55 1.11
N LEU A 17 8.04 -7.48 0.60
CA LEU A 17 6.81 -7.92 1.26
C LEU A 17 7.09 -8.72 2.53
N GLU A 18 8.13 -9.54 2.53
CA GLU A 18 8.57 -10.24 3.75
C GLU A 18 9.07 -9.27 4.82
N TYR A 19 9.79 -8.22 4.42
CA TYR A 19 10.23 -7.18 5.33
C TYR A 19 9.05 -6.39 5.90
N LEU A 20 8.07 -6.02 5.06
CA LEU A 20 6.83 -5.38 5.48
C LEU A 20 6.11 -6.20 6.56
N LEU A 21 5.97 -7.51 6.33
CA LEU A 21 5.34 -8.41 7.30
C LEU A 21 6.10 -8.44 8.63
N LYS A 22 7.44 -8.56 8.58
CA LYS A 22 8.28 -8.58 9.79
C LYS A 22 8.13 -7.30 10.61
N VAL A 23 8.24 -6.15 9.94
CA VAL A 23 8.13 -4.83 10.58
C VAL A 23 6.72 -4.59 11.11
N TYR A 24 5.69 -5.17 10.50
CA TYR A 24 4.33 -5.10 11.02
C TYR A 24 4.11 -5.99 12.25
N ILE A 25 4.69 -7.20 12.27
CA ILE A 25 4.57 -8.13 13.41
C ILE A 25 5.37 -7.64 14.62
N GLU A 26 6.61 -7.18 14.39
CA GLU A 26 7.54 -6.77 15.44
C GLU A 26 8.12 -5.38 15.09
N PRO A 27 7.30 -4.33 15.21
CA PRO A 27 7.76 -2.97 14.95
C PRO A 27 8.69 -2.49 16.06
N PRO A 28 9.63 -1.58 15.75
CA PRO A 28 10.35 -0.83 16.79
C PRO A 28 9.38 -0.07 17.68
N SER A 29 9.58 -0.12 19.01
CA SER A 29 8.67 0.46 20.01
C SER A 29 8.30 1.92 19.73
N ASP A 30 9.29 2.71 19.31
CA ASP A 30 9.13 4.15 19.10
C ASP A 30 8.26 4.48 17.87
N PHE A 31 8.00 3.48 17.00
CA PHE A 31 7.27 3.63 15.75
C PHE A 31 6.11 2.64 15.61
N GLU A 32 5.78 1.88 16.66
CA GLU A 32 4.77 0.81 16.59
C GLU A 32 3.42 1.30 16.05
N GLU A 33 2.85 2.32 16.67
CA GLU A 33 1.55 2.87 16.26
C GLU A 33 1.60 3.44 14.84
N LEU A 34 2.68 4.14 14.51
CA LEU A 34 2.87 4.73 13.18
C LEU A 34 2.91 3.65 12.09
N ILE A 35 3.69 2.59 12.33
CA ILE A 35 3.87 1.48 11.40
C ILE A 35 2.55 0.73 11.23
N LYS A 36 1.88 0.34 12.33
CA LYS A 36 0.62 -0.40 12.27
C LYS A 36 -0.45 0.41 11.53
N SER A 37 -0.65 1.67 11.92
CA SER A 37 -1.64 2.55 11.29
C SER A 37 -1.36 2.76 9.80
N PHE A 38 -0.10 2.98 9.42
CA PHE A 38 0.28 3.16 8.02
C PHE A 38 0.03 1.91 7.19
N VAL A 39 0.43 0.74 7.70
CA VAL A 39 0.30 -0.54 7.01
C VAL A 39 -1.18 -0.90 6.84
N GLU A 40 -1.99 -0.80 7.89
CA GLU A 40 -3.43 -1.09 7.84
C GLU A 40 -4.16 -0.21 6.81
N LYS A 41 -3.93 1.10 6.84
CA LYS A 41 -4.52 2.05 5.87
C LYS A 41 -4.08 1.78 4.43
N SER A 42 -2.81 1.43 4.24
CA SER A 42 -2.23 1.22 2.90
C SER A 42 -2.47 -0.19 2.35
N TRP A 43 -2.80 -1.16 3.20
CA TRP A 43 -2.83 -2.57 2.85
C TRP A 43 -3.84 -2.88 1.75
N THR A 44 -5.06 -2.36 1.85
CA THR A 44 -6.12 -2.61 0.86
C THR A 44 -5.68 -2.24 -0.56
N GLY A 45 -5.09 -1.06 -0.73
CA GLY A 45 -4.59 -0.60 -2.03
C GLY A 45 -3.36 -1.37 -2.51
N LEU A 46 -2.47 -1.76 -1.61
CA LEU A 46 -1.32 -2.60 -1.95
C LEU A 46 -1.77 -4.02 -2.38
N ARG A 47 -2.68 -4.63 -1.63
CA ARG A 47 -3.26 -5.95 -1.93
C ARG A 47 -3.94 -5.97 -3.29
N GLN A 48 -4.73 -4.96 -3.62
CA GLN A 48 -5.39 -4.86 -4.93
C GLN A 48 -4.37 -4.81 -6.08
N ARG A 49 -3.29 -4.03 -5.93
CA ARG A 49 -2.22 -3.96 -6.93
C ARG A 49 -1.52 -5.30 -7.11
N ILE A 50 -1.17 -5.97 -6.03
CA ILE A 50 -0.50 -7.28 -6.08
C ILE A 50 -1.41 -8.33 -6.75
N ASN A 51 -2.71 -8.33 -6.43
CA ASN A 51 -3.68 -9.22 -7.09
C ASN A 51 -3.81 -8.92 -8.60
N GLY A 52 -3.69 -7.66 -9.00
CA GLY A 52 -3.57 -7.27 -10.41
C GLY A 52 -2.36 -7.90 -11.11
N TRP A 53 -1.22 -7.96 -10.42
CA TRP A 53 0.01 -8.58 -10.94
C TRP A 53 -0.10 -10.10 -11.06
N ILE A 54 -0.73 -10.75 -10.07
CA ILE A 54 -0.95 -12.19 -10.04
C ILE A 54 -1.87 -12.61 -11.20
N SER A 55 -3.04 -11.97 -11.28
CA SER A 55 -4.04 -12.22 -12.34
C SER A 55 -3.56 -11.83 -13.74
N GLY A 56 -2.58 -10.92 -13.83
CA GLY A 56 -2.14 -10.34 -15.10
C GLY A 56 -3.06 -9.23 -15.62
N ALA A 57 -4.05 -8.81 -14.83
CA ALA A 57 -4.90 -7.66 -15.15
C ALA A 57 -4.12 -6.33 -15.15
N ALA A 58 -3.03 -6.26 -14.38
CA ALA A 58 -2.13 -5.12 -14.33
C ALA A 58 -0.66 -5.57 -14.31
N ASN A 59 0.21 -4.80 -14.96
CA ASN A 59 1.65 -5.03 -14.88
C ASN A 59 2.26 -4.20 -13.74
N PRO A 60 3.32 -4.70 -13.07
CA PRO A 60 4.09 -3.87 -12.15
C PRO A 60 4.69 -2.67 -12.87
N SER A 61 4.83 -1.54 -12.16
CA SER A 61 5.49 -0.33 -12.70
C SER A 61 6.99 -0.52 -12.96
N PHE A 62 7.57 -1.59 -12.41
CA PHE A 62 8.94 -2.00 -12.62
C PHE A 62 9.01 -3.28 -13.47
N PRO A 63 10.04 -3.45 -14.29
CA PRO A 63 10.12 -4.59 -15.19
C PRO A 63 10.45 -5.87 -14.42
N VAL A 64 9.62 -6.89 -14.63
CA VAL A 64 9.74 -8.24 -14.08
C VAL A 64 9.76 -9.29 -15.20
N MET A 65 10.12 -10.53 -14.88
CA MET A 65 9.99 -11.64 -15.83
C MET A 65 8.53 -12.14 -15.93
N GLY A 66 7.72 -11.88 -14.91
CA GLY A 66 6.35 -12.40 -14.80
C GLY A 66 6.33 -13.91 -14.60
N SER A 67 7.37 -14.47 -13.95
CA SER A 67 7.52 -15.92 -13.82
C SER A 67 6.40 -16.55 -12.99
N LYS A 68 6.04 -17.82 -13.28
CA LYS A 68 5.05 -18.55 -12.48
C LYS A 68 5.44 -18.60 -11.00
N GLY A 69 6.73 -18.81 -10.72
CA GLY A 69 7.26 -18.81 -9.35
C GLY A 69 7.09 -17.46 -8.65
N PHE A 70 7.27 -16.36 -9.36
CA PHE A 70 7.04 -15.02 -8.81
C PHE A 70 5.57 -14.81 -8.44
N LYS A 71 4.63 -15.20 -9.31
CA LYS A 71 3.18 -15.12 -9.01
C LYS A 71 2.79 -15.95 -7.78
N MET A 72 3.26 -17.18 -7.69
CA MET A 72 3.00 -18.04 -6.51
C MET A 72 3.61 -17.47 -5.23
N ALA A 73 4.78 -16.84 -5.32
CA ALA A 73 5.40 -16.19 -4.17
C ALA A 73 4.60 -14.95 -3.72
N LEU A 74 4.06 -14.16 -4.66
CA LEU A 74 3.17 -13.05 -4.35
C LEU A 74 1.88 -13.51 -3.67
N GLU A 75 1.24 -14.57 -4.17
CA GLU A 75 0.05 -15.18 -3.55
C GLU A 75 0.33 -15.55 -2.08
N LYS A 76 1.42 -16.30 -1.85
CA LYS A 76 1.82 -16.70 -0.50
C LYS A 76 2.13 -15.52 0.41
N ALA A 77 2.73 -14.45 -0.12
CA ALA A 77 3.01 -13.24 0.66
C ALA A 77 1.72 -12.51 1.03
N VAL A 78 0.77 -12.39 0.11
CA VAL A 78 -0.55 -11.79 0.35
C VAL A 78 -1.33 -12.56 1.39
N ASP A 79 -1.34 -13.90 1.34
CA ASP A 79 -2.04 -14.72 2.33
C ASP A 79 -1.48 -14.53 3.74
N ARG A 80 -0.17 -14.49 3.88
CA ARG A 80 0.51 -14.22 5.16
C ARG A 80 0.18 -12.82 5.68
N LEU A 81 0.21 -11.82 4.82
CA LEU A 81 -0.10 -10.43 5.20
C LEU A 81 -1.58 -10.26 5.55
N ASN A 82 -2.51 -10.90 4.84
CA ASN A 82 -3.94 -10.92 5.21
C ASN A 82 -4.19 -11.60 6.56
N THR A 83 -3.39 -12.62 6.90
CA THR A 83 -3.50 -13.31 8.18
C THR A 83 -3.01 -12.42 9.34
N ALA A 84 -1.96 -11.63 9.11
CA ALA A 84 -1.39 -10.74 10.11
C ALA A 84 -2.18 -9.43 10.25
N ILE A 85 -2.49 -8.80 9.12
CA ILE A 85 -3.27 -7.57 9.02
C ILE A 85 -4.73 -8.01 8.98
N LYS A 86 -5.30 -8.31 10.16
CA LYS A 86 -6.73 -8.55 10.27
C LYS A 86 -7.46 -7.37 9.60
N PRO A 87 -8.53 -7.61 8.83
CA PRO A 87 -9.40 -6.51 8.47
C PRO A 87 -9.92 -5.95 9.78
N CYS A 88 -9.53 -4.71 10.09
CA CYS A 88 -10.25 -3.92 11.07
C CYS A 88 -11.68 -3.90 10.54
N ALA A 89 -12.58 -4.64 11.20
CA ALA A 89 -13.99 -4.38 11.05
C ALA A 89 -14.13 -2.88 11.32
N THR A 90 -14.80 -2.19 10.40
CA THR A 90 -15.36 -0.89 10.69
C THR A 90 -16.22 -1.08 11.93
N ASP A 91 -15.69 -0.70 13.09
CA ASP A 91 -16.51 -0.27 14.22
C ASP A 91 -17.17 1.03 13.74
N GLU A 92 -18.26 0.91 12.97
CA GLU A 92 -19.28 1.94 12.96
C GLU A 92 -20.27 1.56 14.05
N GLU A 93 -20.23 2.41 15.08
CA GLU A 93 -21.05 2.39 16.26
C GLU A 93 -22.54 2.29 15.92
N ASP A 94 -23.16 1.31 16.55
CA ASP A 94 -24.46 1.39 17.20
C ASP A 94 -24.96 2.83 17.41
N HIS A 95 -25.87 3.26 16.54
CA HIS A 95 -26.89 4.25 16.90
C HIS A 95 -28.27 3.67 16.59
N GLY A 96 -28.84 3.10 17.65
CA GLY A 96 -30.24 2.82 17.94
C GLY A 96 -31.33 3.26 16.95
N GLU A 97 -32.16 2.26 16.63
CA GLU A 97 -33.59 2.25 16.29
C GLU A 97 -34.19 3.30 15.32
N PRO A 98 -35.03 2.85 14.36
CA PRO A 98 -35.64 3.71 13.37
C PRO A 98 -36.84 4.46 13.97
N MET A 99 -36.72 5.77 14.16
CA MET A 99 -37.88 6.62 14.46
C MET A 99 -38.43 7.16 13.14
N GLU A 100 -39.57 6.63 12.69
CA GLU A 100 -40.37 7.23 11.63
C GLU A 100 -40.89 8.60 12.09
N LEU A 101 -40.65 9.66 11.31
CA LEU A 101 -41.62 10.74 11.14
C LEU A 101 -41.29 11.62 9.93
N GLY A 102 -42.28 11.78 9.04
CA GLY A 102 -42.66 13.09 8.51
C GLY A 102 -41.87 13.67 7.34
N THR A 103 -42.47 13.58 6.16
CA THR A 103 -42.34 14.45 4.98
C THR A 103 -42.11 15.93 5.32
N GLU A 104 -41.19 16.59 4.61
CA GLU A 104 -41.39 17.92 3.98
C GLU A 104 -40.18 18.32 3.11
N GLU A 105 -40.48 18.83 1.92
CA GLU A 105 -39.56 19.21 0.85
C GLU A 105 -38.87 20.55 1.15
N GLN A 106 -37.57 20.71 0.83
CA GLN A 106 -37.13 21.92 0.12
C GLN A 106 -35.74 21.81 -0.52
N SER A 107 -35.71 22.18 -1.80
CA SER A 107 -34.55 22.44 -2.64
C SER A 107 -33.60 23.50 -2.06
N THR A 108 -32.29 23.33 -2.27
CA THR A 108 -31.49 24.32 -3.02
C THR A 108 -30.11 23.78 -3.41
N SER A 109 -29.87 23.83 -4.71
CA SER A 109 -28.61 23.55 -5.40
C SER A 109 -27.57 24.64 -5.13
N LYS A 110 -26.29 24.28 -5.01
CA LYS A 110 -25.16 25.12 -5.44
C LYS A 110 -23.91 24.28 -5.71
N THR A 111 -23.27 24.62 -6.81
CA THR A 111 -22.22 23.91 -7.54
C THR A 111 -20.87 24.63 -7.33
N LEU A 112 -19.79 23.84 -7.26
CA LEU A 112 -18.34 24.10 -7.55
C LEU A 112 -17.64 25.34 -6.93
N ASP A 113 -16.49 25.12 -6.29
CA ASP A 113 -15.19 25.38 -6.92
C ASP A 113 -14.00 24.76 -6.15
N GLU A 114 -13.06 24.21 -6.91
CA GLU A 114 -11.73 23.72 -6.51
C GLU A 114 -10.78 24.89 -6.21
N GLU A 115 -9.89 24.77 -5.22
CA GLU A 115 -8.57 25.41 -5.35
C GLU A 115 -7.45 24.61 -4.66
N HIS A 116 -6.38 24.43 -5.43
CA HIS A 116 -5.17 23.66 -5.20
C HIS A 116 -4.29 24.12 -4.02
N SER A 117 -3.54 23.18 -3.45
CA SER A 117 -2.13 23.40 -3.09
C SER A 117 -1.41 22.06 -2.83
N GLU A 118 -0.97 21.38 -3.90
CA GLU A 118 0.04 20.31 -3.80
C GLU A 118 1.40 20.91 -3.40
N ARG A 119 1.83 20.68 -2.15
CA ARG A 119 3.22 20.98 -1.76
C ARG A 119 4.14 19.86 -2.25
N VAL A 120 4.82 20.12 -3.36
CA VAL A 120 5.93 19.29 -3.84
C VAL A 120 7.17 19.61 -3.01
N TYR A 121 7.66 18.64 -2.22
CA TYR A 121 8.95 18.75 -1.54
C TYR A 121 10.03 18.12 -2.42
N GLU A 122 10.83 18.98 -3.04
CA GLU A 122 12.03 18.55 -3.78
C GLU A 122 13.20 18.46 -2.80
N TRP A 123 13.73 17.24 -2.60
CA TRP A 123 14.95 17.03 -1.82
C TRP A 123 16.08 16.63 -2.77
N THR A 124 17.22 17.33 -2.68
CA THR A 124 18.41 17.07 -3.49
C THR A 124 19.48 16.42 -2.62
N ILE A 125 19.89 15.18 -2.94
CA ILE A 125 21.04 14.54 -2.28
C ILE A 125 22.33 14.91 -3.01
N THR A 126 23.21 15.65 -2.35
CA THR A 126 24.59 15.89 -2.84
C THR A 126 25.50 14.75 -2.38
N ALA A 127 25.76 13.80 -3.28
CA ALA A 127 26.74 12.74 -3.03
C ALA A 127 28.16 13.28 -3.24
N LYS A 128 28.93 13.50 -2.17
CA LYS A 128 30.38 13.73 -2.26
C LYS A 128 31.08 12.41 -2.54
N ARG A 129 31.74 12.27 -3.70
CA ARG A 129 32.66 11.17 -3.98
C ARG A 129 33.87 11.29 -3.05
N LYS A 130 34.09 10.28 -2.21
CA LYS A 130 35.36 10.09 -1.51
C LYS A 130 36.38 9.57 -2.53
N THR A 131 37.31 10.42 -2.94
CA THR A 131 38.54 10.00 -3.63
C THR A 131 39.47 9.38 -2.59
N THR A 132 39.78 8.10 -2.74
CA THR A 132 40.82 7.42 -1.97
C THR A 132 42.18 7.82 -2.55
N PRO A 133 43.13 8.37 -1.75
CA PRO A 133 44.50 8.59 -2.18
C PRO A 133 45.26 7.25 -2.32
N GLN A 134 46.26 7.26 -3.21
CA GLN A 134 47.09 6.15 -3.69
C GLN A 134 47.70 5.25 -2.61
#